data_AF-A0A2V8D6H9-F1
#
_entry.id   AF-A0A2V8D6H9-F1
#
_cell.length_a   1.000
_cell.length_b   1.000
_cell.length_c   1.000
_cell.angle_alpha   90.00
_cell.angle_beta   90.00
_cell.angle_gamma   90.00
#
_symmetry.space_group_name_H-M   'P 1'
#
loop_
_entity.id
_entity.type
_entity.pdbx_description
1 polymer ?
#
loop_
_entity_poly.entity_id
_entity_poly.type
_entity_poly.pdbx_seq_one_letter_code
_entity_poly.pdbx_strand_id
1 'polypeptide(L)'
;MARETGTSWEELKPQLARLTAGGQMNLVFASHSTNPHIKRLPDLPVDEQLRRLETEPPSGIGIYPEEAVLKPLVEERARTGGPYTARLAFGAPQLVPLFFELKVLATYFSDPRYHCKFWDSSGLISVSNEHYQSEAMPEKDKALLQSFGIGYDSNRNRVVAVFLRYLSDLSPEHQRIWQAHELAGLCTMNSDYARASINGEWPEFRSVYEAFIQEQIEINKLTALIGKPSVL
;
A
#
# COMPACT_ATOMS: atom_id res chain seq x y z
N MET A 1 20.15 -2.13 -19.70
CA MET A 1 20.35 -3.58 -19.93
C MET A 1 20.99 -3.91 -21.28
N ALA A 2 20.33 -3.88 -22.46
CA ALA A 2 21.02 -4.17 -23.74
C ALA A 2 22.23 -3.25 -24.03
N ARG A 3 22.14 -1.98 -23.61
CA ARG A 3 23.26 -1.02 -23.67
C ARG A 3 24.36 -1.27 -22.63
N GLU A 4 24.05 -1.96 -21.54
CA GLU A 4 24.98 -2.19 -20.41
C GLU A 4 25.69 -3.54 -20.53
N THR A 5 25.04 -4.55 -21.11
CA THR A 5 25.62 -5.88 -21.35
C THR A 5 26.22 -6.03 -22.74
N GLY A 6 26.02 -5.05 -23.63
CA GLY A 6 26.46 -5.11 -25.04
C GLY A 6 25.76 -6.22 -25.84
N THR A 7 24.64 -6.76 -25.33
CA THR A 7 23.93 -7.92 -25.86
C THR A 7 22.67 -7.48 -26.57
N SER A 8 22.35 -8.10 -27.70
CA SER A 8 21.11 -7.80 -28.43
C SER A 8 19.87 -8.31 -27.68
N TRP A 9 18.70 -7.74 -27.96
CA TRP A 9 17.45 -8.19 -27.35
C TRP A 9 17.14 -9.65 -27.69
N GLU A 10 17.41 -10.06 -28.93
CA GLU A 10 17.19 -11.44 -29.41
C GLU A 10 18.03 -12.47 -28.65
N GLU A 11 19.21 -12.08 -28.16
CA GLU A 11 20.06 -12.93 -27.33
C GLU A 11 19.65 -12.92 -25.85
N LEU A 12 19.13 -11.79 -25.34
CA LEU A 12 18.70 -11.65 -23.94
C LEU A 12 17.37 -12.33 -23.66
N LYS A 13 16.42 -12.24 -24.58
CA LYS A 13 15.07 -12.79 -24.44
C LYS A 13 15.02 -14.28 -24.05
N PRO A 14 15.74 -15.21 -24.71
CA PRO A 14 15.75 -16.62 -24.30
C PRO A 14 16.37 -16.84 -22.91
N GLN A 15 17.33 -15.99 -22.50
CA GLN A 15 17.90 -16.06 -21.16
C GLN A 15 16.89 -15.64 -20.09
N LEU A 16 16.16 -14.55 -20.33
CA LEU A 16 15.09 -14.09 -19.44
C LEU A 16 13.99 -15.15 -19.30
N ALA A 17 13.57 -15.77 -20.41
CA ALA A 17 12.59 -16.85 -20.40
C ALA A 17 13.06 -18.02 -19.53
N ARG A 18 14.33 -18.44 -19.68
CA ARG A 18 14.91 -19.52 -18.87
C ARG A 18 14.97 -19.19 -17.38
N LEU A 19 15.42 -17.98 -17.03
CA LEU A 19 15.54 -17.56 -15.63
C LEU A 19 14.17 -17.38 -14.96
N THR A 20 13.17 -16.92 -15.72
CA THR A 20 11.78 -16.80 -15.25
C THR A 20 11.16 -18.19 -15.04
N ALA A 21 11.28 -19.10 -16.01
CA ALA A 21 10.82 -20.47 -15.87
C ALA A 21 11.53 -21.24 -14.75
N GLY A 22 12.80 -20.89 -14.48
CA GLY A 22 13.59 -21.45 -13.39
C GLY A 22 13.31 -20.84 -12.01
N GLY A 23 12.39 -19.88 -11.88
CA GLY A 23 12.04 -19.26 -10.60
C GLY A 23 13.17 -18.42 -9.99
N GLN A 24 14.03 -17.82 -10.82
CA GLN A 24 15.13 -16.97 -10.37
C GLN A 24 14.81 -15.48 -10.47
N MET A 25 13.81 -15.12 -11.28
CA MET A 25 13.34 -13.75 -11.46
C MET A 25 11.88 -13.72 -11.90
N ASN A 26 11.27 -12.55 -11.74
CA ASN A 26 9.97 -12.18 -12.28
C ASN A 26 10.10 -11.00 -13.25
N LEU A 27 9.18 -10.99 -14.20
CA LEU A 27 8.99 -9.96 -15.20
C LEU A 27 7.72 -9.16 -14.89
N VAL A 28 7.87 -7.84 -14.84
CA VAL A 28 6.76 -6.90 -14.66
C VAL A 28 6.59 -6.13 -15.97
N PHE A 29 5.35 -5.99 -16.43
CA PHE A 29 5.05 -5.44 -17.75
C PHE A 29 4.28 -4.12 -17.66
N ALA A 30 4.54 -3.20 -18.57
CA ALA A 30 3.83 -1.92 -18.69
C ALA A 30 2.32 -2.11 -18.96
N SER A 31 1.93 -3.19 -19.66
CA SER A 31 0.53 -3.56 -19.84
C SER A 31 -0.17 -4.03 -18.57
N HIS A 32 0.57 -4.36 -17.51
CA HIS A 32 0.01 -4.85 -16.24
C HIS A 32 0.14 -3.81 -15.12
N SER A 33 1.28 -3.11 -15.04
CA SER A 33 1.55 -2.05 -14.07
C SER A 33 1.93 -0.79 -14.82
N THR A 34 1.26 0.33 -14.52
CA THR A 34 1.50 1.66 -15.13
C THR A 34 2.99 2.04 -15.19
N ASN A 35 3.77 1.58 -14.22
CA ASN A 35 5.22 1.75 -14.22
C ASN A 35 5.87 0.38 -13.92
N PRO A 36 6.44 -0.31 -14.92
CA PRO A 36 7.10 -1.60 -14.73
C PRO A 36 8.45 -1.50 -14.02
N HIS A 37 9.02 -0.29 -13.91
CA HIS A 37 10.26 -0.03 -13.17
C HIS A 37 10.05 0.08 -11.65
N ILE A 38 8.80 -0.06 -11.20
CA ILE A 38 8.45 -0.21 -9.79
C ILE A 38 7.62 -1.49 -9.65
N LYS A 39 8.06 -2.42 -8.80
CA LYS A 39 7.29 -3.64 -8.49
C LYS A 39 6.10 -3.29 -7.60
N ARG A 40 5.04 -2.78 -8.23
CA ARG A 40 3.83 -2.28 -7.55
C ARG A 40 2.90 -3.42 -7.17
N LEU A 41 2.63 -4.32 -8.10
CA LEU A 41 1.61 -5.36 -8.02
C LEU A 41 2.23 -6.76 -7.89
N PRO A 42 1.49 -7.76 -7.40
CA PRO A 42 1.89 -9.16 -7.43
C PRO A 42 2.32 -9.63 -8.83
N ASP A 43 3.26 -10.57 -8.85
CA ASP A 43 3.77 -11.14 -10.09
C ASP A 43 2.66 -11.91 -10.83
N LEU A 44 2.69 -11.84 -12.17
CA LEU A 44 1.82 -12.65 -13.00
C LEU A 44 2.25 -14.13 -12.94
N PRO A 45 1.35 -15.10 -13.23
CA PRO A 45 1.76 -16.49 -13.40
C PRO A 45 2.88 -16.62 -14.44
N VAL A 46 3.83 -17.53 -14.23
CA VAL A 46 5.01 -17.72 -15.10
C VAL A 46 4.63 -17.83 -16.57
N ASP A 47 3.61 -18.64 -16.90
CA ASP A 47 3.14 -18.81 -18.29
C ASP A 47 2.69 -17.49 -18.92
N GLU A 48 2.03 -16.63 -18.15
CA GLU A 48 1.59 -15.33 -18.62
C GLU A 48 2.78 -14.36 -18.77
N GLN A 49 3.77 -14.44 -17.89
CA GLN A 49 5.01 -13.68 -18.04
C GLN A 49 5.75 -14.06 -19.33
N LEU A 50 5.89 -15.37 -19.60
CA LEU A 50 6.53 -15.88 -20.82
C LEU A 50 5.75 -15.48 -22.07
N ARG A 51 4.41 -15.55 -22.03
CA ARG A 51 3.56 -15.10 -23.14
C ARG A 51 3.75 -13.61 -23.43
N ARG A 52 3.82 -12.77 -22.39
CA ARG A 52 3.99 -11.31 -22.56
C ARG A 52 5.40 -10.94 -22.99
N LEU A 53 6.41 -11.68 -22.56
CA LEU A 53 7.80 -11.51 -23.03
C LEU A 53 7.92 -11.61 -24.55
N GLU A 54 7.04 -12.38 -25.20
CA GLU A 54 6.99 -12.48 -26.66
C GLU A 54 6.44 -11.23 -27.36
N THR A 55 5.49 -10.55 -26.72
CA THR A 55 4.70 -9.48 -27.35
C THR A 55 5.06 -8.06 -26.91
N GLU A 56 5.65 -7.90 -25.72
CA GLU A 56 5.95 -6.60 -25.13
C GLU A 56 7.27 -6.02 -25.63
N PRO A 57 7.33 -4.70 -25.89
CA PRO A 57 8.59 -4.04 -26.19
C PRO A 57 9.54 -4.11 -24.98
N PRO A 58 10.87 -4.20 -25.20
CA PRO A 58 11.85 -4.30 -24.11
C PRO A 58 11.78 -3.13 -23.12
N SER A 59 11.38 -1.94 -23.58
CA SER A 59 11.21 -0.76 -22.73
C SER A 59 10.05 -0.88 -21.74
N GLY A 60 9.10 -1.78 -22.00
CA GLY A 60 7.94 -2.04 -21.14
C GLY A 60 8.18 -3.15 -20.12
N ILE A 61 9.39 -3.71 -20.02
CA ILE A 61 9.69 -4.88 -19.19
C ILE A 61 10.62 -4.48 -18.04
N GLY A 62 10.15 -4.65 -16.81
CA GLY A 62 10.93 -4.60 -15.58
C GLY A 62 11.33 -6.00 -15.14
N ILE A 63 12.55 -6.16 -14.63
CA ILE A 63 13.10 -7.44 -14.19
C ILE A 63 13.39 -7.34 -12.69
N TYR A 64 12.85 -8.29 -11.92
CA TYR A 64 13.02 -8.34 -10.48
C TYR A 64 13.52 -9.72 -10.07
N PRO A 65 14.61 -9.83 -9.30
CA PRO A 65 15.04 -11.11 -8.77
C PRO A 65 14.00 -11.70 -7.82
N GLU A 66 13.96 -13.02 -7.74
CA GLU A 66 13.10 -13.75 -6.81
C GLU A 66 13.60 -13.64 -5.36
N GLU A 67 12.70 -13.86 -4.39
CA GLU A 67 13.03 -13.77 -2.96
C GLU A 67 14.22 -14.67 -2.60
N ALA A 68 14.25 -15.89 -3.14
CA ALA A 68 15.34 -16.85 -2.91
C ALA A 68 16.71 -16.32 -3.37
N VAL A 69 16.74 -15.45 -4.38
CA VAL A 69 17.97 -14.80 -4.89
C VAL A 69 18.33 -13.59 -4.03
N LEU A 70 17.34 -12.81 -3.61
CA LEU A 70 17.55 -11.58 -2.83
C LEU A 70 17.95 -11.85 -1.38
N LYS A 71 17.32 -12.83 -0.74
CA LYS A 71 17.48 -13.11 0.69
C LYS A 71 18.94 -13.16 1.17
N PRO A 72 19.85 -13.97 0.56
CA PRO A 72 21.25 -14.00 1.01
C PRO A 72 22.01 -12.69 0.77
N LEU A 73 21.55 -11.83 -0.15
CA LEU A 73 22.22 -10.57 -0.51
C LEU A 73 21.84 -9.42 0.43
N VAL A 74 20.65 -9.48 1.05
CA VAL A 74 20.07 -8.36 1.81
C VAL A 74 19.69 -8.73 3.24
N GLU A 75 20.04 -9.93 3.71
CA GLU A 75 19.66 -10.46 5.02
C GLU A 75 20.04 -9.53 6.19
N GLU A 76 21.23 -8.94 6.14
CA GLU A 76 21.69 -7.99 7.16
C GLU A 76 20.82 -6.72 7.20
N ARG A 77 20.53 -6.13 6.04
CA ARG A 77 19.67 -4.95 5.93
C ARG A 77 18.24 -5.26 6.37
N ALA A 78 17.74 -6.45 6.02
CA ALA A 78 16.41 -6.90 6.41
C ALA A 78 16.28 -7.04 7.95
N ARG A 79 17.32 -7.54 8.63
CA ARG A 79 17.33 -7.75 10.08
C ARG A 79 17.21 -6.44 10.89
N THR A 80 17.76 -5.34 10.40
CA THR A 80 17.74 -4.04 11.11
C THR A 80 16.53 -3.18 10.77
N GLY A 81 15.97 -3.33 9.56
CA GLY A 81 14.91 -2.45 9.05
C GLY A 81 13.50 -2.69 9.58
N GLY A 82 13.24 -3.77 10.31
CA GLY A 82 11.90 -4.17 10.75
C GLY A 82 11.18 -5.12 9.76
N PRO A 83 10.06 -5.73 10.18
CA PRO A 83 9.41 -6.81 9.44
C PRO A 83 8.94 -6.42 8.03
N TYR A 84 8.44 -5.20 7.82
CA TYR A 84 7.91 -4.77 6.52
C TYR A 84 9.00 -4.27 5.59
N THR A 85 10.02 -3.59 6.13
CA THR A 85 11.24 -3.25 5.38
C THR A 85 11.93 -4.52 4.89
N ALA A 86 12.01 -5.55 5.72
CA ALA A 86 12.56 -6.85 5.33
C ALA A 86 11.80 -7.46 4.14
N ARG A 87 10.46 -7.46 4.19
CA ARG A 87 9.63 -7.97 3.09
C ARG A 87 9.89 -7.24 1.76
N LEU A 88 10.01 -5.91 1.77
CA LEU A 88 10.38 -5.17 0.56
C LEU A 88 11.80 -5.44 0.10
N ALA A 89 12.75 -5.59 1.03
CA ALA A 89 14.13 -5.95 0.69
C ALA A 89 14.19 -7.31 -0.02
N PHE A 90 13.31 -8.25 0.37
CA PHE A 90 13.15 -9.55 -0.28
C PHE A 90 12.35 -9.51 -1.59
N GLY A 91 12.01 -8.33 -2.10
CA GLY A 91 11.38 -8.18 -3.42
C GLY A 91 9.87 -8.34 -3.43
N ALA A 92 9.21 -8.20 -2.27
CA ALA A 92 7.75 -8.16 -2.22
C ALA A 92 7.20 -6.92 -2.97
N PRO A 93 6.01 -7.02 -3.59
CA PRO A 93 5.40 -5.88 -4.26
C PRO A 93 4.97 -4.78 -3.29
N GLN A 94 5.09 -3.52 -3.72
CA GLN A 94 4.87 -2.34 -2.88
C GLN A 94 3.41 -2.13 -2.47
N LEU A 95 2.46 -2.43 -3.35
CA LEU A 95 1.02 -2.21 -3.15
C LEU A 95 0.29 -3.50 -2.75
N VAL A 96 0.96 -4.40 -2.03
CA VAL A 96 0.28 -5.50 -1.33
C VAL A 96 -0.41 -4.94 -0.09
N PRO A 97 -1.76 -5.05 0.03
CA PRO A 97 -2.46 -4.62 1.22
C PRO A 97 -2.25 -5.64 2.35
N LEU A 98 -1.94 -5.11 3.53
CA LEU A 98 -1.91 -5.85 4.79
C LEU A 98 -3.04 -5.34 5.67
N PHE A 99 -3.61 -6.26 6.47
CA PHE A 99 -4.79 -5.99 7.26
C PHE A 99 -4.49 -6.07 8.73
N PHE A 100 -5.09 -5.16 9.50
CA PHE A 100 -4.80 -4.99 10.92
C PHE A 100 -6.06 -4.77 11.73
N GLU A 101 -6.00 -5.15 13.00
CA GLU A 101 -7.01 -4.74 13.98
C GLU A 101 -7.12 -3.21 14.05
N LEU A 102 -8.34 -2.67 14.15
CA LEU A 102 -8.58 -1.23 14.35
C LEU A 102 -7.82 -0.64 15.54
N LYS A 103 -7.55 -1.47 16.56
CA LYS A 103 -6.85 -1.06 17.78
C LYS A 103 -5.45 -0.51 17.52
N VAL A 104 -4.79 -0.90 16.42
CA VAL A 104 -3.45 -0.37 16.07
C VAL A 104 -3.44 1.15 15.93
N LEU A 105 -4.57 1.74 15.49
CA LEU A 105 -4.72 3.18 15.34
C LEU A 105 -4.84 3.91 16.68
N ALA A 106 -5.32 3.24 17.73
CA ALA A 106 -5.53 3.86 19.04
C ALA A 106 -4.23 4.43 19.63
N THR A 107 -3.09 3.79 19.38
CA THR A 107 -1.77 4.28 19.80
C THR A 107 -1.44 5.66 19.23
N TYR A 108 -1.94 5.97 18.04
CA TYR A 108 -1.69 7.26 17.38
C TYR A 108 -2.78 8.27 17.70
N PHE A 109 -4.05 7.87 17.68
CA PHE A 109 -5.18 8.76 17.95
C PHE A 109 -5.24 9.24 19.41
N SER A 110 -4.65 8.48 20.35
CA SER A 110 -4.64 8.85 21.77
C SER A 110 -3.49 9.79 22.14
N ASP A 111 -2.50 9.96 21.27
CA ASP A 111 -1.32 10.78 21.54
C ASP A 111 -1.38 12.09 20.74
N PRO A 112 -1.48 13.25 21.42
CA PRO A 112 -1.70 14.55 20.77
C PRO A 112 -0.54 15.00 19.88
N ARG A 113 0.63 14.34 19.95
CA ARG A 113 1.77 14.63 19.08
C ARG A 113 1.54 14.17 17.64
N TYR A 114 0.67 13.19 17.42
CA TYR A 114 0.32 12.72 16.09
C TYR A 114 -0.90 13.47 15.55
N HIS A 115 -0.79 13.86 14.29
CA HIS A 115 -1.88 14.37 13.49
C HIS A 115 -2.49 13.24 12.68
N CYS A 116 -3.71 12.83 13.07
CA CYS A 116 -4.47 11.80 12.38
C CYS A 116 -5.62 12.44 11.60
N LYS A 117 -5.74 12.15 10.30
CA LYS A 117 -6.91 12.51 9.49
C LYS A 117 -7.57 11.28 8.91
N PHE A 118 -8.89 11.31 8.80
CA PHE A 118 -9.69 10.24 8.20
C PHE A 118 -10.86 10.85 7.42
N TRP A 119 -11.06 10.36 6.20
CA TRP A 119 -12.07 10.79 5.23
C TRP A 119 -12.93 9.60 4.80
N ASP A 120 -13.47 8.87 5.78
CA ASP A 120 -14.38 7.71 5.67
C ASP A 120 -13.85 6.43 5.01
N SER A 121 -13.07 6.53 3.93
CA SER A 121 -12.48 5.37 3.24
C SER A 121 -10.97 5.30 3.39
N SER A 122 -10.33 6.44 3.67
CA SER A 122 -8.89 6.58 3.78
C SER A 122 -8.49 7.58 4.85
N GLY A 123 -7.29 7.45 5.38
CA GLY A 123 -6.72 8.36 6.35
C GLY A 123 -5.20 8.41 6.26
N LEU A 124 -4.61 9.28 7.05
CA LEU A 124 -3.15 9.39 7.21
C LEU A 124 -2.79 9.65 8.67
N ILE A 125 -1.55 9.32 9.00
CA ILE A 125 -0.93 9.62 10.29
C ILE A 125 0.37 10.35 10.02
N SER A 126 0.55 11.51 10.62
CA SER A 126 1.81 12.25 10.58
C SER A 126 2.13 12.87 11.92
N VAL A 127 3.34 13.39 12.08
CA VAL A 127 3.72 14.26 13.19
C VAL A 127 3.68 15.71 12.69
N SER A 128 3.21 16.66 13.51
CA SER A 128 3.21 18.08 13.13
C SER A 128 4.64 18.62 13.01
N ASN A 129 4.85 19.64 12.16
CA ASN A 129 6.20 20.21 11.94
C ASN A 129 6.86 20.70 13.24
N GLU A 130 6.08 21.28 14.16
CA GLU A 130 6.56 21.79 15.45
C GLU A 130 7.13 20.67 16.34
N HIS A 131 6.48 19.49 16.34
CA HIS A 131 6.97 18.33 17.08
C HIS A 131 8.07 17.58 16.33
N TYR A 132 8.01 17.54 14.99
CA TYR A 132 9.02 16.91 14.14
C TYR A 132 10.39 17.61 14.23
N GLN A 133 10.41 18.95 14.36
CA GLN A 133 11.63 19.73 14.49
C GLN A 133 12.13 19.86 15.94
N SER A 134 11.32 19.45 16.93
CA SER A 134 11.71 19.48 18.34
C SER A 134 12.57 18.26 18.70
N GLU A 135 13.59 18.45 19.54
CA GLU A 135 14.34 17.34 20.17
C GLU A 135 13.48 16.55 21.18
N ALA A 136 12.28 17.03 21.50
CA ALA A 136 11.36 16.39 22.44
C ALA A 136 10.77 15.07 21.92
N MET A 137 10.87 14.80 20.61
CA MET A 137 10.40 13.57 19.99
C MET A 137 11.57 12.73 19.43
N PRO A 138 11.79 11.51 19.94
CA PRO A 138 12.79 10.60 19.38
C PRO A 138 12.54 10.34 17.89
N GLU A 139 13.60 10.22 17.09
CA GLU A 139 13.51 9.95 15.64
C GLU A 139 12.64 8.72 15.32
N LYS A 140 12.75 7.65 16.14
CA LYS A 140 11.95 6.43 15.99
C LYS A 140 10.43 6.66 16.08
N ASP A 141 9.99 7.72 16.75
CA ASP A 141 8.58 8.02 16.97
C ASP A 141 8.05 9.03 15.92
N LYS A 142 8.91 9.55 15.03
CA LYS A 142 8.52 10.45 13.92
C LYS A 142 7.84 9.67 12.79
N ALA A 143 6.75 8.99 13.13
CA ALA A 143 6.01 8.14 12.21
C ALA A 143 5.29 8.96 11.13
N LEU A 144 5.45 8.53 9.88
CA LEU A 144 4.68 9.02 8.74
C LEU A 144 4.01 7.83 8.06
N LEU A 145 2.71 7.68 8.27
CA LEU A 145 1.87 6.77 7.51
C LEU A 145 1.09 7.57 6.48
N GLN A 146 1.61 7.59 5.25
CA GLN A 146 1.07 8.42 4.16
C GLN A 146 -0.40 8.10 3.86
N SER A 147 -0.76 6.82 3.95
CA SER A 147 -2.13 6.40 3.73
C SER A 147 -2.43 5.08 4.45
N PHE A 148 -3.62 5.01 5.03
CA PHE A 148 -4.30 3.78 5.40
C PHE A 148 -5.75 3.86 4.93
N GLY A 149 -6.41 2.71 4.79
CA GLY A 149 -7.82 2.63 4.47
C GLY A 149 -8.54 1.63 5.36
N ILE A 150 -9.80 1.37 5.01
CA ILE A 150 -10.64 0.38 5.68
C ILE A 150 -10.74 -0.87 4.81
N GLY A 151 -10.76 -2.03 5.46
CA GLY A 151 -11.15 -3.30 4.88
C GLY A 151 -12.20 -4.00 5.73
N TYR A 152 -12.55 -5.21 5.31
CA TYR A 152 -13.52 -6.06 5.97
C TYR A 152 -12.99 -7.48 6.11
N ASP A 153 -13.09 -8.07 7.29
CA ASP A 153 -12.82 -9.49 7.50
C ASP A 153 -13.98 -10.37 6.94
N SER A 154 -13.85 -11.70 7.08
CA SER A 154 -14.88 -12.66 6.66
C SER A 154 -16.24 -12.47 7.36
N ASN A 155 -16.26 -11.88 8.55
CA ASN A 155 -17.45 -11.58 9.34
C ASN A 155 -17.99 -10.17 9.06
N ARG A 156 -17.41 -9.44 8.10
CA ARG A 156 -17.70 -8.03 7.78
C ARG A 156 -17.36 -7.04 8.92
N ASN A 157 -16.49 -7.42 9.84
CA ASN A 157 -15.92 -6.47 10.79
C ASN A 157 -14.93 -5.55 10.07
N ARG A 158 -14.93 -4.27 10.46
CA ARG A 158 -13.99 -3.29 9.93
C ARG A 158 -12.57 -3.60 10.40
N VAL A 159 -11.63 -3.57 9.47
CA VAL A 159 -10.19 -3.71 9.71
C VAL A 159 -9.46 -2.56 9.04
N VAL A 160 -8.21 -2.32 9.43
CA VAL A 160 -7.36 -1.32 8.79
C VAL A 160 -6.61 -1.98 7.65
N ALA A 161 -6.58 -1.36 6.48
CA ALA A 161 -5.81 -1.82 5.33
C ALA A 161 -4.66 -0.84 5.05
N VAL A 162 -3.43 -1.33 4.95
CA VAL A 162 -2.24 -0.51 4.67
C VAL A 162 -1.36 -1.20 3.66
N PHE A 163 -0.83 -0.44 2.70
CA PHE A 163 0.12 -0.99 1.74
C PHE A 163 1.51 -1.20 2.36
N LEU A 164 2.16 -2.29 1.96
CA LEU A 164 3.49 -2.67 2.44
C LEU A 164 4.51 -1.52 2.38
N ARG A 165 4.50 -0.72 1.30
CA ARG A 165 5.36 0.46 1.16
C ARG A 165 5.21 1.49 2.29
N TYR A 166 3.99 1.76 2.74
CA TYR A 166 3.78 2.75 3.79
C TYR A 166 4.20 2.22 5.15
N LEU A 167 4.07 0.90 5.37
CA LEU A 167 4.54 0.25 6.58
C LEU A 167 6.07 0.21 6.66
N SER A 168 6.77 0.06 5.53
CA SER A 168 8.24 0.05 5.51
C SER A 168 8.86 1.41 5.86
N ASP A 169 8.13 2.50 5.67
CA ASP A 169 8.59 3.86 6.00
C ASP A 169 8.52 4.14 7.51
N LEU A 170 7.82 3.29 8.27
CA LEU A 170 7.78 3.37 9.74
C LEU A 170 9.10 2.89 10.35
N SER A 171 9.43 3.38 11.56
CA SER A 171 10.57 2.85 12.30
C SER A 171 10.40 1.37 12.65
N PRO A 172 11.49 0.62 12.86
CA PRO A 172 11.42 -0.80 13.21
C PRO A 172 10.55 -1.10 14.44
N GLU A 173 10.46 -0.18 15.39
CA GLU A 173 9.60 -0.26 16.57
C GLU A 173 8.12 -0.19 16.19
N HIS A 174 7.74 0.83 15.41
CA HIS A 174 6.37 0.96 14.93
C HIS A 174 5.98 -0.19 14.02
N GLN A 175 6.87 -0.66 13.14
CA GLN A 175 6.59 -1.85 12.34
C GLN A 175 6.26 -3.09 13.19
N ARG A 176 6.93 -3.28 14.34
CA ARG A 176 6.60 -4.38 15.27
C ARG A 176 5.27 -4.18 15.99
N ILE A 177 4.91 -2.93 16.33
CA ILE A 177 3.58 -2.61 16.88
C ILE A 177 2.51 -3.02 15.86
N TRP A 178 2.67 -2.62 14.59
CA TRP A 178 1.75 -3.00 13.53
C TRP A 178 1.69 -4.52 13.33
N GLN A 179 2.85 -5.20 13.33
CA GLN A 179 2.92 -6.66 13.19
C GLN A 179 2.15 -7.40 14.29
N ALA A 180 2.17 -6.90 15.52
CA ALA A 180 1.43 -7.50 16.63
C ALA A 180 -0.10 -7.46 16.43
N HIS A 181 -0.60 -6.59 15.55
CA HIS A 181 -2.02 -6.45 15.20
C HIS A 181 -2.34 -6.94 13.79
N GLU A 182 -1.39 -7.57 13.08
CA GLU A 182 -1.59 -8.08 11.72
C GLU A 182 -2.56 -9.27 11.72
N LEU A 183 -3.53 -9.23 10.79
CA LEU A 183 -4.54 -10.26 10.62
C LEU A 183 -4.13 -11.23 9.51
N ALA A 184 -4.08 -12.51 9.83
CA ALA A 184 -3.77 -13.58 8.87
C ALA A 184 -4.99 -14.08 8.07
N GLY A 185 -6.20 -13.62 8.41
CA GLY A 185 -7.45 -14.07 7.78
C GLY A 185 -7.72 -13.43 6.42
N LEU A 186 -8.64 -14.03 5.66
CA LEU A 186 -9.15 -13.45 4.41
C LEU A 186 -9.85 -12.12 4.71
N CYS A 187 -9.26 -11.03 4.23
CA CYS A 187 -9.83 -9.70 4.32
C CYS A 187 -9.96 -9.10 2.92
N THR A 188 -10.96 -8.25 2.76
CA THR A 188 -11.20 -7.51 1.52
C THR A 188 -11.02 -6.02 1.77
N MET A 189 -10.26 -5.36 0.90
CA MET A 189 -10.05 -3.92 0.99
C MET A 189 -11.26 -3.17 0.42
N ASN A 190 -11.58 -2.01 0.99
CA ASN A 190 -12.57 -1.12 0.41
C ASN A 190 -12.21 -0.76 -1.05
N SER A 191 -13.18 -0.85 -1.95
CA SER A 191 -12.98 -0.67 -3.39
C SER A 191 -12.54 0.75 -3.76
N ASP A 192 -13.09 1.79 -3.12
CA ASP A 192 -12.67 3.17 -3.38
C ASP A 192 -11.25 3.42 -2.91
N TYR A 193 -10.88 2.86 -1.76
CA TYR A 193 -9.51 2.95 -1.27
C TYR A 193 -8.53 2.26 -2.24
N ALA A 194 -8.89 1.08 -2.75
CA ALA A 194 -8.11 0.36 -3.75
C ALA A 194 -7.96 1.17 -5.06
N ARG A 195 -9.06 1.72 -5.59
CA ARG A 195 -9.08 2.53 -6.81
C ARG A 195 -8.22 3.77 -6.71
N ALA A 196 -8.41 4.54 -5.63
CA ALA A 196 -7.64 5.76 -5.41
C ALA A 196 -6.14 5.47 -5.24
N SER A 197 -5.80 4.45 -4.45
CA SER A 197 -4.40 4.21 -4.08
C SER A 197 -3.61 3.40 -5.12
N ILE A 198 -4.27 2.46 -5.83
CA ILE A 198 -3.62 1.61 -6.82
C ILE A 198 -3.70 2.22 -8.22
N ASN A 199 -4.86 2.77 -8.60
CA ASN A 199 -5.08 3.25 -9.97
C ASN A 199 -4.98 4.78 -10.10
N GLY A 200 -4.97 5.52 -8.98
CA GLY A 200 -5.07 6.99 -9.02
C GLY A 200 -6.44 7.46 -9.51
N GLU A 201 -7.46 6.63 -9.40
CA GLU A 201 -8.82 6.91 -9.83
C GLU A 201 -9.61 7.64 -8.74
N TRP A 202 -10.61 8.42 -9.14
CA TRP A 202 -11.51 9.04 -8.19
C TRP A 202 -12.39 7.98 -7.50
N PRO A 203 -12.68 8.12 -6.19
CA PRO A 203 -13.71 7.33 -5.52
C PRO A 203 -15.05 7.42 -6.25
N GLU A 204 -15.75 6.30 -6.39
CA GLU A 204 -17.07 6.29 -7.02
C GLU A 204 -18.19 6.50 -6.01
N PHE A 205 -18.02 6.00 -4.78
CA PHE A 205 -19.08 6.03 -3.78
C PHE A 205 -18.90 7.20 -2.83
N ARG A 206 -20.04 7.81 -2.46
CA ARG A 206 -20.12 8.75 -1.35
C ARG A 206 -20.21 7.96 -0.05
N SER A 207 -19.62 8.51 0.99
CA SER A 207 -19.80 7.96 2.32
C SER A 207 -21.28 8.01 2.73
N VAL A 208 -21.76 6.94 3.37
CA VAL A 208 -23.10 6.91 3.98
C VAL A 208 -23.21 7.99 5.06
N TYR A 209 -22.11 8.30 5.76
CA TYR A 209 -22.10 9.36 6.76
C TYR A 209 -22.25 10.74 6.12
N GLU A 210 -21.52 11.01 5.03
CA GLU A 210 -21.69 12.24 4.26
C GLU A 210 -23.12 12.36 3.71
N ALA A 211 -23.65 11.28 3.14
CA ALA A 211 -25.01 11.26 2.61
C ALA A 211 -26.05 11.59 3.69
N PHE A 212 -25.92 10.99 4.87
CA PHE A 212 -26.80 11.24 6.02
C PHE A 212 -26.68 12.68 6.52
N ILE A 213 -25.46 13.21 6.64
CA ILE A 213 -25.24 14.61 7.04
C ILE A 213 -25.85 15.57 6.02
N GLN A 214 -25.69 15.29 4.72
CA GLN A 214 -26.29 16.11 3.65
C GLN A 214 -27.82 16.05 3.70
N GLU A 215 -28.39 14.86 3.89
CA GLU A 215 -29.84 14.71 4.08
C GLU A 215 -30.34 15.55 5.26
N GLN A 216 -29.65 15.51 6.39
CA GLN A 216 -29.99 16.32 7.57
C GLN A 216 -29.89 17.83 7.28
N ILE A 217 -28.88 18.27 6.53
CA ILE A 217 -28.74 19.66 6.09
C ILE A 217 -29.92 20.08 5.22
N GLU A 218 -30.32 19.25 4.25
CA GLU A 218 -31.45 19.57 3.36
C GLU A 218 -32.78 19.57 4.10
N ILE A 219 -33.00 18.63 5.03
CA ILE A 219 -34.19 18.63 5.90
C ILE A 219 -34.24 19.94 6.71
N ASN A 220 -33.13 20.38 7.28
CA ASN A 220 -33.06 21.62 8.06
C ASN A 220 -33.32 22.88 7.23
N LYS A 221 -32.92 22.89 5.95
CA LYS A 221 -33.30 23.97 5.02
C LYS A 221 -34.81 23.99 4.78
N LEU A 222 -35.42 22.82 4.57
CA LEU A 222 -36.86 22.71 4.36
C LEU A 222 -37.66 23.11 5.60
N THR A 223 -37.25 22.68 6.80
CA THR A 223 -37.94 23.06 8.05
C THR A 223 -37.93 24.57 8.27
N ALA A 224 -36.80 25.23 7.99
CA ALA A 224 -36.68 26.68 8.08
C ALA A 224 -37.67 27.40 7.14
N LEU A 225 -37.83 26.91 5.90
CA LEU A 225 -38.75 27.50 4.92
C LEU A 225 -40.22 27.36 5.32
N ILE A 226 -40.59 26.30 6.06
CA ILE A 226 -41.96 26.07 6.54
C ILE A 226 -42.19 26.57 7.98
N GLY A 227 -41.26 27.34 8.54
CA GLY A 227 -41.37 27.92 9.89
C GLY A 227 -41.30 26.90 11.04
N LYS A 228 -40.69 25.73 10.80
CA LYS A 228 -40.47 24.69 11.81
C LYS A 228 -39.03 24.71 12.33
N PRO A 229 -38.80 24.28 13.59
CA PRO A 229 -37.45 24.18 14.14
C PRO A 229 -36.63 23.10 13.38
N SER A 230 -35.32 23.31 13.35
CA SER A 230 -34.36 22.33 12.81
C SER A 230 -34.38 21.04 13.63
N VAL A 231 -34.17 19.92 12.93
CA VAL A 231 -33.96 18.61 13.54
C VAL A 231 -32.47 18.43 13.81
N LEU A 232 -32.15 17.95 15.02
CA LEU A 232 -30.79 17.60 15.47
C LEU A 232 -30.25 16.41 14.68
#